data_AF-A0A2H3CQ78-F1
#
_entry.id   AF-A0A2H3CQ78-F1
#
_cell.length_a   1.000
_cell.length_b   1.000
_cell.length_c   1.000
_cell.angle_alpha   90.00
_cell.angle_beta   90.00
_cell.angle_gamma   90.00
#
_symmetry.space_group_name_H-M   'P 1'
#
loop_
_entity.id
_entity.type
_entity.pdbx_description
1 polymer ?
#
loop_
_entity_poly.entity_id
_entity_poly.type
_entity_poly.pdbx_seq_one_letter_code
_entity_poly.pdbx_strand_id
1 'polypeptide(L)' 'ETDDIQTVYHPPSGIPTRVDHFEQYHSDPTFQYTDPPIDPCPWWPFATHRDFKLGEFILDVALTNKQMNMLFELL' A
#
# COMPACT_ATOMS: atom_id res chain seq x y z
N GLU A 1 -9.37 17.93 -24.74
CA GLU A 1 -9.93 16.65 -24.26
C GLU A 1 -8.76 15.80 -23.79
N THR A 2 -8.40 15.92 -22.51
CA THR A 2 -7.16 15.36 -21.93
C THR A 2 -7.41 14.70 -20.58
N ASP A 3 -8.68 14.48 -20.20
CA ASP A 3 -9.02 14.12 -18.83
C ASP A 3 -9.60 12.71 -18.69
N ASP A 4 -10.00 12.03 -19.77
CA ASP A 4 -10.63 10.70 -19.70
C ASP A 4 -9.64 9.58 -19.33
N ILE A 5 -10.12 8.60 -18.55
CA ILE A 5 -9.35 7.45 -18.09
C ILE A 5 -9.57 6.27 -19.03
N GLN A 6 -8.52 5.80 -19.70
CA GLN A 6 -8.58 4.63 -20.57
C GLN A 6 -8.02 3.39 -19.86
N THR A 7 -8.86 2.36 -19.69
CA THR A 7 -8.43 1.05 -19.16
C THR A 7 -8.32 0.05 -20.31
N VAL A 8 -7.10 -0.43 -20.56
CA VAL A 8 -6.80 -1.46 -21.56
C VAL A 8 -6.51 -2.78 -20.88
N TYR A 9 -7.17 -3.85 -21.34
CA TYR A 9 -7.04 -5.19 -20.78
C TYR A 9 -6.13 -6.08 -21.64
N HIS A 10 -5.60 -7.15 -21.04
CA HIS A 10 -4.77 -8.12 -21.75
C HIS A 10 -5.57 -8.81 -22.87
N PRO A 11 -5.04 -9.00 -24.09
CA PRO A 11 -5.83 -9.47 -25.25
C PRO A 11 -6.59 -10.79 -25.06
N PRO A 12 -6.01 -11.84 -24.43
CA PRO A 12 -6.72 -13.09 -24.08
C PRO A 12 -7.91 -12.95 -23.14
N SER A 13 -8.05 -11.82 -22.43
CA SER A 13 -9.20 -11.61 -21.54
C SER A 13 -10.51 -11.47 -22.31
N GLY A 14 -10.46 -11.10 -23.59
CA GLY A 14 -11.65 -10.80 -24.39
C GLY A 14 -12.42 -9.55 -23.92
N ILE A 15 -11.89 -8.82 -22.94
CA ILE A 15 -12.54 -7.63 -22.38
C ILE A 15 -12.21 -6.43 -23.28
N PRO A 16 -13.22 -5.72 -23.79
CA PRO A 16 -13.00 -4.53 -24.61
C PRO A 16 -12.36 -3.40 -23.78
N THR A 17 -11.66 -2.51 -24.47
CA THR A 17 -11.12 -1.30 -23.84
C THR A 17 -12.26 -0.46 -23.26
N ARG A 18 -12.09 0.00 -22.02
CA ARG A 18 -13.04 0.88 -21.35
C ARG A 18 -12.50 2.31 -21.31
N VAL A 19 -13.35 3.28 -21.62
CA VAL A 19 -13.05 4.71 -21.48
C VAL A 19 -14.04 5.28 -20.49
N ASP A 20 -13.53 5.77 -19.36
CA ASP A 20 -14.32 6.39 -18.30
C ASP A 20 -14.09 7.90 -18.36
N HIS A 21 -15.18 8.67 -18.52
CA HIS A 21 -15.08 10.13 -18.56
C HIS A 21 -14.84 10.70 -17.16
N PHE A 22 -13.86 11.60 -17.03
CA PHE A 22 -13.46 12.11 -15.71
C PHE A 22 -14.56 12.90 -15.00
N GLU A 23 -15.36 13.65 -15.75
CA GLU A 23 -16.53 14.38 -15.23
C GLU A 23 -17.55 13.44 -14.56
N GLN A 24 -17.57 12.17 -14.96
CA GLN A 24 -18.46 11.15 -14.41
C GLN A 24 -17.85 10.42 -13.21
N TYR A 25 -16.52 10.51 -13.02
CA TYR A 25 -15.79 9.76 -11.98
C TYR A 25 -16.21 10.16 -10.55
N HIS A 26 -16.52 11.43 -10.31
CA HIS A 26 -17.02 11.91 -9.01
C HIS A 26 -18.55 11.85 -8.87
N SER A 27 -19.25 11.54 -9.96
CA SER A 27 -20.70 11.71 -10.09
C SER A 27 -21.46 10.39 -10.11
N ASP A 28 -20.76 9.25 -10.06
CA ASP A 28 -21.37 7.94 -10.09
C ASP A 28 -22.17 7.70 -8.78
N PRO A 29 -23.51 7.70 -8.84
CA PRO A 29 -24.35 7.49 -7.66
C PRO A 29 -24.23 6.06 -7.08
N THR A 30 -23.61 5.14 -7.82
CA THR A 30 -23.31 3.79 -7.35
C THR A 30 -21.98 3.71 -6.59
N PHE A 31 -21.11 4.72 -6.71
CA PHE A 31 -19.88 4.79 -5.94
C PHE A 31 -20.18 5.13 -4.49
N GLN A 32 -20.24 4.11 -3.66
CA GLN A 32 -20.29 4.26 -2.21
C GLN A 32 -18.87 4.16 -1.68
N TYR A 33 -18.25 5.30 -1.37
CA TYR A 33 -17.01 5.30 -0.60
C TYR A 33 -17.29 4.59 0.73
N THR A 34 -16.64 3.45 0.91
CA THR A 34 -16.64 2.74 2.17
C THR A 34 -15.25 2.93 2.75
N ASP A 35 -15.16 3.32 4.02
CA ASP A 35 -13.86 3.36 4.69
C ASP A 35 -13.19 1.99 4.55
N PRO A 36 -11.89 1.95 4.19
CA PRO A 36 -11.19 0.69 4.13
C PRO A 36 -11.26 0.03 5.53
N PRO A 37 -11.35 -1.30 5.60
CA PRO A 37 -11.32 -1.99 6.87
C PRO A 37 -10.06 -1.59 7.63
N ILE A 38 -10.21 -1.30 8.93
CA ILE A 38 -9.07 -1.03 9.81
C ILE A 38 -8.24 -2.33 9.85
N ASP A 39 -7.00 -2.26 9.39
CA ASP A 39 -6.06 -3.37 9.51
C ASP A 39 -5.70 -3.56 11.00
N PRO A 40 -6.07 -4.69 11.62
CA PRO A 40 -5.73 -4.93 13.02
C PRO A 40 -4.23 -5.21 13.22
N CYS A 41 -3.48 -5.47 12.15
CA CYS A 41 -2.07 -5.86 12.17
C CYS A 41 -1.27 -5.09 11.11
N PRO A 42 -1.20 -3.74 11.19
CA PRO A 42 -0.50 -2.92 10.20
C PRO A 42 1.01 -3.17 10.15
N TRP A 43 1.54 -3.93 11.11
CA TRP A 43 2.94 -4.34 11.19
C TRP A 43 3.25 -5.67 10.48
N TRP A 44 2.29 -6.32 9.83
CA TRP A 44 2.60 -7.49 9.00
C TRP A 44 3.59 -7.08 7.87
N PRO A 45 4.65 -7.86 7.56
CA PRO A 45 4.93 -9.25 7.93
C PRO A 45 5.77 -9.46 9.20
N PHE A 46 6.00 -8.42 10.01
CA PHE A 46 6.73 -8.59 11.26
C PHE A 46 5.91 -9.42 12.26
N ALA A 47 6.59 -10.30 13.02
CA ALA A 47 5.93 -11.19 13.97
C ALA A 47 5.21 -10.42 15.09
N THR A 48 5.76 -9.28 15.51
CA THR A 48 5.17 -8.41 16.51
C THR A 48 5.26 -6.93 16.13
N HIS A 49 4.37 -6.11 16.71
CA HIS A 49 4.45 -4.65 16.57
C HIS A 49 5.79 -4.09 17.08
N ARG A 50 6.39 -4.73 18.10
CA ARG A 50 7.71 -4.35 18.64
C ARG A 50 8.81 -4.54 17.61
N ASP A 51 8.81 -5.65 16.86
CA ASP A 51 9.81 -5.93 15.83
C ASP A 51 9.72 -4.92 14.69
N PHE A 52 8.50 -4.54 14.29
CA PHE A 52 8.28 -3.47 13.31
C PHE A 52 8.85 -2.14 13.78
N LYS A 53 8.56 -1.74 15.03
CA LYS A 53 9.10 -0.50 15.61
C LYS A 53 10.60 -0.52 15.81
N LEU A 54 11.17 -1.68 16.12
CA LEU A 54 12.62 -1.86 16.17
C LEU A 54 13.27 -1.66 14.78
N GLY A 55 12.65 -2.22 13.73
CA GLY A 55 13.09 -2.00 12.36
C GLY A 55 13.05 -0.54 11.93
N GLU A 56 11.94 0.15 12.24
CA GLU A 56 11.79 1.60 12.01
C GLU A 56 12.91 2.39 12.70
N PHE A 57 13.19 2.11 13.98
CA PHE A 57 14.27 2.75 14.73
C PHE A 57 15.64 2.50 14.10
N ILE A 58 15.96 1.24 13.79
CA ILE A 58 17.25 0.84 13.19
C ILE A 58 17.53 1.64 11.90
N LEU A 59 16.50 1.82 11.07
CA LEU A 59 16.58 2.59 9.84
C LEU A 59 16.76 4.08 10.10
N ASP A 60 15.97 4.65 11.02
CA ASP A 60 16.00 6.07 11.37
C ASP A 60 17.37 6.53 11.88
N VAL A 61 17.99 5.76 12.77
CA VAL A 61 19.33 6.06 13.31
C VAL A 61 20.48 5.48 12.49
N ALA A 62 20.17 4.83 11.36
CA ALA A 62 21.13 4.23 10.43
C ALA A 62 22.17 3.33 11.13
N LEU A 63 21.73 2.38 11.96
CA LEU A 63 22.65 1.48 12.65
C LEU A 63 23.46 0.63 11.67
N THR A 64 24.76 0.54 11.92
CA THR A 64 25.63 -0.40 11.23
C THR A 64 25.34 -1.84 11.67
N ASN A 65 25.74 -2.82 10.86
CA ASN A 65 25.64 -4.24 11.20
C ASN A 65 26.25 -4.59 12.56
N LYS A 66 27.37 -3.95 12.93
CA LYS A 66 28.01 -4.16 14.24
C LYS A 66 27.13 -3.65 15.39
N GLN A 67 26.52 -2.47 15.23
CA GLN A 67 25.62 -1.91 16.24
C GLN A 67 24.31 -2.70 16.35
N MET A 68 23.77 -3.17 15.23
CA MET A 68 22.59 -4.04 15.22
C MET A 68 22.85 -5.36 15.96
N ASN A 69 23.97 -6.03 15.68
CA ASN A 69 24.32 -7.27 16.39
C ASN A 69 24.43 -7.05 17.90
N MET A 70 25.09 -5.97 18.32
CA MET A 70 25.18 -5.61 19.75
C MET A 70 23.79 -5.32 20.35
N LEU A 71 22.91 -4.62 19.62
CA LEU A 71 21.55 -4.35 20.05
C LEU A 71 20.75 -5.65 20.23
N PHE A 72 20.85 -6.59 19.29
CA PHE A 72 20.17 -7.88 19.38
C PHE A 72 20.68 -8.77 20.51
N GLU A 73 21.95 -8.67 20.89
CA GLU A 73 22.49 -9.38 22.07
C GLU A 73 21.96 -8.81 23.41
N LEU A 74 21.50 -7.56 23.43
CA LEU A 74 21.00 -6.88 24.63
C LEU A 74 19.49 -7.01 24.83
N LEU A 75 18.76 -7.47 23.82
CA LEU A 75 17.30 -7.60 23.81
C LEU A 75 16.86 -9.00 24.27
#